data_AF-A0A952SDJ3-F1
#
_entry.id   AF-A0A952SDJ3-F1
#
_cell.length_a   1.000
_cell.length_b   1.000
_cell.length_c   1.000
_cell.angle_alpha   90.00
_cell.angle_beta   90.00
_cell.angle_gamma   90.00
#
_symmetry.space_group_name_H-M   'P 1'
#
loop_
_entity.id
_entity.type
_entity.pdbx_description
1 polymer ?
#
loop_
_entity_poly.entity_id
_entity_poly.type
_entity_poly.pdbx_seq_one_letter_code
_entity_poly.pdbx_strand_id
1 'polypeptide(L)'
;MISNKASTQVTFPAWHLILIAWGAALSTLLGFIPVTESRETMSTTYAVTIDSTSIVPESWWTVPGITPSIWGSDPESSDAYRTSKPRVLQLPPGRYKFISFTFDFPFEITREGTVDFASSLDQCVSGRGTKALIVRCKRTYPHGGQPEYLFTPKRDGRGSAGAEP
;
A
#
# COMPACT_ATOMS: atom_id res chain seq x y z
N MET A 1 -22.50 43.92 58.16
CA MET A 1 -21.27 43.10 58.03
C MET A 1 -20.37 43.75 57.00
N ILE A 2 -19.08 43.78 57.34
CA ILE A 2 -17.98 44.52 56.72
C ILE A 2 -17.60 43.95 55.35
N SER A 3 -17.07 44.82 54.48
CA SER A 3 -15.89 44.58 53.61
C SER A 3 -16.15 44.96 52.14
N ASN A 4 -15.83 46.16 51.65
CA ASN A 4 -14.56 46.88 51.44
C ASN A 4 -14.01 46.70 50.00
N LYS A 5 -13.99 47.84 49.27
CA LYS A 5 -12.93 48.38 48.36
C LYS A 5 -12.42 47.50 47.20
N ALA A 6 -12.01 48.03 46.04
CA ALA A 6 -11.96 49.39 45.54
C ALA A 6 -11.76 49.38 44.02
N SER A 7 -12.35 50.40 43.40
CA SER A 7 -11.96 51.00 42.12
C SER A 7 -10.45 51.19 41.96
N THR A 8 -9.91 51.01 40.75
CA THR A 8 -8.77 51.80 40.26
C THR A 8 -8.75 51.81 38.71
N GLN A 9 -9.28 52.88 38.12
CA GLN A 9 -8.90 53.36 36.78
C GLN A 9 -7.57 54.11 36.89
N VAL A 10 -6.62 53.87 35.97
CA VAL A 10 -5.45 54.75 35.71
C VAL A 10 -5.08 54.55 34.22
N THR A 11 -5.65 55.35 33.32
CA THR A 11 -5.05 56.54 32.65
C THR A 11 -3.77 56.26 31.88
N PHE A 12 -3.88 56.27 30.55
CA PHE A 12 -2.77 56.43 29.62
C PHE A 12 -2.20 57.85 29.71
N PRO A 13 -0.87 58.00 29.59
CA PRO A 13 -0.36 59.13 28.82
C PRO A 13 0.52 58.64 27.67
N ALA A 14 0.19 59.17 26.49
CA ALA A 14 1.10 59.30 25.38
C ALA A 14 2.32 60.13 25.80
N TRP A 15 3.41 60.01 25.02
CA TRP A 15 4.49 60.99 24.92
C TRP A 15 5.71 60.81 25.83
N HIS A 16 6.50 59.78 25.61
CA HIS A 16 7.96 59.94 25.58
C HIS A 16 8.55 59.19 24.38
N LEU A 17 8.62 59.92 23.27
CA LEU A 17 9.48 59.61 22.14
C LEU A 17 10.96 59.71 22.58
N ILE A 18 11.80 58.90 21.93
CA ILE A 18 13.27 59.04 21.80
C ILE A 18 14.12 58.33 22.87
N LEU A 19 14.43 57.06 22.60
CA LEU A 19 15.82 56.57 22.62
C LEU A 19 16.08 55.88 21.26
N ILE A 20 16.51 56.71 20.32
CA ILE A 20 17.08 56.32 19.04
C ILE A 20 18.52 55.82 19.30
N ALA A 21 18.97 54.91 18.44
CA ALA A 21 20.36 54.51 18.24
C ALA A 21 20.93 53.48 19.23
N TRP A 22 20.63 52.20 18.99
CA TRP A 22 21.65 51.20 18.69
C TRP A 22 20.96 49.90 18.26
N GLY A 23 21.34 49.37 17.09
CA GLY A 23 20.79 48.12 16.56
C GLY A 23 20.21 48.18 15.15
N ALA A 24 20.44 49.25 14.39
CA ALA A 24 20.24 49.22 12.93
C ALA A 24 21.41 48.47 12.27
N ALA A 25 21.51 47.17 12.49
CA ALA A 25 22.42 46.28 11.77
C ALA A 25 22.03 44.80 11.91
N LEU A 26 20.81 44.42 11.55
CA LEU A 26 20.54 43.04 11.11
C LEU A 26 19.28 43.00 10.23
N SER A 27 19.35 43.70 9.10
CA SER A 27 18.35 43.52 8.05
C SER A 27 18.47 42.12 7.45
N THR A 28 17.28 41.52 7.31
CA THR A 28 16.90 40.53 6.30
C THR A 28 17.62 39.19 6.32
N LEU A 29 17.08 38.26 7.12
CA LEU A 29 16.87 36.90 6.61
C LEU A 29 15.52 36.38 7.12
N LEU A 30 14.42 36.96 6.62
CA LEU A 30 13.15 36.22 6.58
C LEU A 30 13.33 35.13 5.52
N GLY A 31 13.98 34.04 5.91
CA GLY A 31 13.89 32.80 5.17
C GLY A 31 12.45 32.34 5.23
N PHE A 32 11.65 32.69 4.22
CA PHE A 32 10.51 31.87 3.86
C PHE A 32 11.11 30.51 3.51
N ILE A 33 11.11 29.59 4.48
CA ILE A 33 11.21 28.18 4.14
C ILE A 33 9.91 27.95 3.34
N PRO A 34 9.95 27.71 2.02
CA PRO A 34 8.79 27.08 1.42
C PRO A 34 8.65 25.79 2.23
N VAL A 35 7.58 25.70 3.02
CA VAL A 35 7.05 24.40 3.42
C VAL A 35 6.78 23.73 2.08
N THR A 36 7.77 22.97 1.60
CA THR A 36 7.51 21.86 0.72
C THR A 36 6.67 20.96 1.59
N GLU A 37 5.37 21.22 1.55
CA GLU A 37 4.37 20.25 1.91
C GLU A 37 4.78 19.01 1.15
N SER A 38 5.37 18.07 1.89
CA SER A 38 5.67 16.75 1.38
C SER A 38 4.34 16.29 0.81
N ARG A 39 4.21 16.34 -0.52
CA ARG A 39 3.17 15.62 -1.21
C ARG A 39 3.43 14.18 -0.84
N GLU A 40 2.80 13.72 0.24
CA GLU A 40 2.49 12.31 0.41
C GLU A 40 1.75 11.97 -0.88
N THR A 41 2.48 11.37 -1.81
CA THR A 41 1.90 10.77 -3.00
C THR A 41 0.87 9.79 -2.48
N MET A 42 -0.40 10.20 -2.46
CA MET A 42 -1.53 9.37 -2.08
C MET A 42 -1.40 8.08 -2.88
N SER A 43 -1.10 6.98 -2.19
CA SER A 43 -0.95 5.68 -2.82
C SER A 43 -2.32 5.29 -3.37
N THR A 44 -2.49 5.44 -4.68
CA THR A 44 -3.78 5.17 -5.34
C THR A 44 -4.10 3.70 -5.14
N THR A 45 -5.25 3.42 -4.54
CA THR A 45 -5.67 2.07 -4.20
C THR A 45 -6.89 1.69 -5.04
N TYR A 46 -6.91 0.47 -5.56
CA TYR A 46 -7.95 -0.02 -6.45
C TYR A 46 -8.80 -1.09 -5.80
N ALA A 47 -10.12 -1.00 -5.99
CA ALA A 47 -11.03 -2.07 -5.65
C ALA A 47 -10.87 -3.22 -6.66
N VAL A 48 -10.32 -4.33 -6.22
CA VAL A 48 -10.07 -5.53 -7.02
C VAL A 48 -10.84 -6.70 -6.43
N THR A 49 -11.63 -7.37 -7.26
CA THR A 49 -12.38 -8.57 -6.86
C THR A 49 -11.50 -9.80 -6.99
N ILE A 50 -11.34 -10.56 -5.90
CA ILE A 50 -10.76 -11.90 -5.90
C ILE A 50 -11.91 -12.89 -5.86
N ASP A 51 -12.16 -13.58 -6.97
CA ASP A 51 -13.18 -14.62 -7.08
C ASP A 51 -12.50 -15.99 -7.09
N SER A 52 -12.65 -16.72 -5.98
CA SER A 52 -12.13 -18.07 -5.80
C SER A 52 -13.23 -19.11 -5.60
N THR A 53 -14.48 -18.77 -5.94
CA THR A 53 -15.68 -19.61 -5.73
C THR A 53 -15.70 -20.92 -6.49
N SER A 54 -14.91 -21.00 -7.56
CA SER A 54 -14.78 -22.22 -8.37
C SER A 54 -13.86 -23.28 -7.73
N ILE A 55 -13.16 -22.95 -6.63
CA ILE A 55 -12.30 -23.89 -5.90
C ILE A 55 -13.17 -24.83 -5.06
N VAL A 56 -13.11 -26.12 -5.39
CA VAL A 56 -13.86 -27.19 -4.70
C VAL A 56 -12.89 -28.34 -4.32
N PRO A 57 -12.88 -28.81 -3.06
CA PRO A 57 -13.72 -28.37 -1.95
C PRO A 57 -13.42 -26.94 -1.52
N GLU A 58 -14.37 -26.30 -0.84
CA GLU A 58 -14.14 -24.99 -0.25
C GLU A 58 -12.91 -25.01 0.67
N SER A 59 -12.13 -23.94 0.64
CA SER A 59 -10.90 -23.82 1.39
C SER A 59 -10.69 -22.38 1.85
N TRP A 60 -9.50 -22.07 2.36
CA TRP A 60 -9.09 -20.74 2.75
C TRP A 60 -7.99 -20.23 1.84
N TRP A 61 -7.91 -18.91 1.72
CA TRP A 61 -6.89 -18.23 0.95
C TRP A 61 -6.45 -16.93 1.63
N THR A 62 -5.27 -16.45 1.23
CA THR A 62 -4.71 -15.19 1.70
C THR A 62 -3.88 -14.49 0.61
N VAL A 63 -3.85 -13.17 0.69
CA VAL A 63 -2.87 -12.28 0.05
C VAL A 63 -2.02 -11.69 1.18
N PRO A 64 -0.75 -12.13 1.34
CA PRO A 64 0.09 -11.69 2.45
C PRO A 64 0.21 -10.16 2.55
N GLY A 65 0.11 -9.64 3.76
CA GLY A 65 0.13 -8.21 4.04
C GLY A 65 -1.19 -7.47 3.78
N ILE A 66 -2.18 -8.12 3.16
CA ILE A 66 -3.51 -7.54 2.88
C ILE A 66 -4.62 -8.24 3.64
N THR A 67 -4.60 -9.58 3.71
CA THR A 67 -5.66 -10.38 4.34
C THR A 67 -5.12 -11.22 5.50
N PRO A 68 -5.99 -11.69 6.43
CA PRO A 68 -5.57 -12.59 7.50
C PRO A 68 -4.87 -13.85 6.97
N SER A 69 -3.97 -14.40 7.79
CA SER A 69 -3.17 -15.57 7.44
C SER A 69 -4.00 -16.86 7.50
N ILE A 70 -3.83 -17.74 6.52
CA ILE A 70 -4.41 -19.09 6.54
C ILE A 70 -3.74 -20.05 7.54
N TRP A 71 -2.59 -19.67 8.09
CA TRP A 71 -1.81 -20.52 9.02
C TRP A 71 -2.24 -20.37 10.49
N GLY A 72 -3.37 -19.70 10.77
CA GLY A 72 -3.98 -19.63 12.09
C GLY A 72 -4.55 -20.97 12.55
N SER A 73 -4.35 -21.31 13.83
CA SER A 73 -4.36 -22.67 14.36
C SER A 73 -5.72 -23.39 14.42
N ASP A 74 -6.84 -22.71 14.15
CA ASP A 74 -8.17 -23.32 14.29
C ASP A 74 -9.07 -23.00 13.07
N PRO A 75 -9.52 -24.01 12.29
CA PRO A 75 -10.36 -23.83 11.11
C PRO A 75 -11.77 -23.30 11.42
N GLU A 76 -12.26 -23.48 12.66
CA GLU A 76 -13.57 -22.96 13.09
C GLU A 76 -13.51 -21.46 13.39
N SER A 77 -12.40 -20.99 13.97
CA SER A 77 -12.17 -19.58 14.35
C SER A 77 -11.25 -18.80 13.42
N SER A 78 -10.80 -19.39 12.31
CA SER A 78 -9.93 -18.71 11.35
C SER A 78 -10.63 -17.51 10.69
N ASP A 79 -10.07 -16.32 10.87
CA ASP A 79 -10.47 -15.09 10.18
C ASP A 79 -10.06 -15.05 8.70
N ALA A 80 -9.30 -16.05 8.24
CA ALA A 80 -8.87 -16.13 6.85
C ALA A 80 -10.06 -16.25 5.89
N TYR A 81 -9.90 -15.68 4.70
CA TYR A 81 -10.99 -15.65 3.75
C TYR A 81 -11.24 -17.02 3.15
N ARG A 82 -12.49 -17.45 3.20
CA ARG A 82 -12.96 -18.67 2.55
C ARG A 82 -13.13 -18.46 1.04
N THR A 83 -12.99 -19.54 0.29
CA THR A 83 -13.26 -19.58 -1.15
C THR A 83 -14.75 -19.56 -1.47
N SER A 84 -15.64 -19.65 -0.48
CA SER A 84 -17.10 -19.74 -0.68
C SER A 84 -17.76 -18.50 -1.28
N LYS A 85 -17.07 -17.34 -1.31
CA LYS A 85 -17.61 -16.12 -1.93
C LYS A 85 -16.50 -15.19 -2.45
N PRO A 86 -16.77 -14.37 -3.47
CA PRO A 86 -15.83 -13.36 -3.94
C PRO A 86 -15.56 -12.31 -2.86
N ARG A 87 -14.35 -11.74 -2.87
CA ARG A 87 -13.94 -10.66 -1.95
C ARG A 87 -13.38 -9.49 -2.72
N VAL A 88 -13.82 -8.29 -2.37
CA VAL A 88 -13.22 -7.05 -2.88
C VAL A 88 -12.10 -6.64 -1.94
N LEU A 89 -10.89 -6.49 -2.48
CA LEU A 89 -9.72 -6.01 -1.77
C LEU A 89 -9.34 -4.61 -2.28
N GLN A 90 -8.83 -3.79 -1.39
CA GLN A 90 -8.27 -2.48 -1.70
C GLN A 90 -6.75 -2.65 -1.91
N LEU A 91 -6.33 -2.72 -3.18
CA LEU A 91 -4.94 -3.01 -3.56
C LEU A 91 -4.30 -1.83 -4.30
N PRO A 92 -3.21 -1.25 -3.77
CA PRO A 92 -2.34 -0.37 -4.56
C PRO A 92 -1.72 -1.09 -5.76
N PRO A 93 -1.18 -0.38 -6.77
CA PRO A 93 -0.31 -0.97 -7.76
C PRO A 93 0.86 -1.69 -7.11
N GLY A 94 1.13 -2.91 -7.58
CA GLY A 94 2.20 -3.71 -7.00
C GLY A 94 2.03 -5.19 -7.21
N ARG A 95 3.01 -5.93 -6.70
CA ARG A 95 3.09 -7.38 -6.84
C ARG A 95 2.52 -8.05 -5.61
N TYR A 96 1.69 -9.04 -5.85
CA TYR A 96 0.97 -9.79 -4.83
C TYR A 96 1.12 -11.28 -5.10
N LYS A 97 0.70 -12.07 -4.10
CA LYS A 97 0.69 -13.51 -4.18
C LYS A 97 -0.65 -14.00 -3.67
N PHE A 98 -1.35 -14.79 -4.46
CA PHE A 98 -2.49 -15.55 -3.99
C PHE A 98 -1.97 -16.84 -3.38
N ILE A 99 -2.34 -17.13 -2.14
CA ILE A 99 -1.94 -18.35 -1.43
C ILE A 99 -3.20 -19.07 -0.94
N SER A 100 -3.28 -20.36 -1.22
CA SER A 100 -4.21 -21.31 -0.61
C SER A 100 -3.41 -22.47 -0.02
N PHE A 101 -4.09 -23.43 0.63
CA PHE A 101 -3.41 -24.62 1.17
C PHE A 101 -2.81 -25.53 0.09
N THR A 102 -3.38 -25.58 -1.11
CA THR A 102 -2.98 -26.54 -2.15
C THR A 102 -2.17 -25.93 -3.28
N PHE A 103 -2.10 -24.60 -3.35
CA PHE A 103 -1.35 -23.89 -4.38
C PHE A 103 -1.17 -22.40 -4.07
N ASP A 104 -0.23 -21.80 -4.78
CA ASP A 104 -0.02 -20.37 -4.81
C ASP A 104 0.43 -19.90 -6.19
N PHE A 105 0.28 -18.60 -6.46
CA PHE A 105 0.85 -17.97 -7.66
C PHE A 105 0.97 -16.45 -7.48
N PRO A 106 1.92 -15.80 -8.19
CA PRO A 106 2.04 -14.35 -8.21
C PRO A 106 1.02 -13.71 -9.16
N PHE A 107 0.57 -12.50 -8.81
CA PHE A 107 -0.19 -11.60 -9.68
C PHE A 107 0.21 -10.14 -9.41
N GLU A 108 -0.13 -9.24 -10.32
CA GLU A 108 0.18 -7.82 -10.23
C GLU A 108 -1.10 -6.99 -10.36
N ILE A 109 -1.16 -5.87 -9.64
CA ILE A 109 -2.10 -4.79 -9.91
C ILE A 109 -1.34 -3.71 -10.69
N THR A 110 -1.75 -3.48 -11.93
CA THR A 110 -1.13 -2.48 -12.80
C THR A 110 -1.40 -1.06 -12.29
N ARG A 111 -0.72 -0.07 -12.87
CA ARG A 111 -0.94 1.35 -12.52
C ARG A 111 -2.35 1.82 -12.84
N GLU A 112 -3.04 1.16 -13.75
CA GLU A 112 -4.43 1.39 -14.16
C GLU A 112 -5.45 0.67 -13.25
N GLY A 113 -4.98 -0.12 -12.29
CA GLY A 113 -5.82 -0.86 -11.36
C GLY A 113 -6.44 -2.12 -11.96
N THR A 114 -5.77 -2.71 -12.95
CA THR A 114 -6.17 -4.00 -13.53
C THR A 114 -5.26 -5.11 -13.05
N VAL A 115 -5.74 -6.36 -13.10
CA VAL A 115 -4.95 -7.52 -12.71
C VAL A 115 -4.12 -8.03 -13.88
N ASP A 116 -2.88 -8.43 -13.60
CA ASP A 116 -2.00 -9.12 -14.55
C ASP A 116 -1.32 -10.33 -13.87
N PHE A 117 -0.95 -11.36 -14.63
CA PHE A 117 -0.36 -12.61 -14.11
C PHE A 117 0.38 -13.38 -15.20
N ALA A 118 1.13 -14.44 -14.93
CA ALA A 118 1.84 -15.17 -16.01
C ALA A 118 0.85 -15.89 -16.96
N SER A 119 1.09 -15.91 -18.28
CA SER A 119 0.22 -16.62 -19.24
C SER A 119 0.18 -18.14 -19.03
N SER A 120 1.21 -18.71 -18.39
CA SER A 120 1.22 -20.10 -17.94
C SER A 120 0.09 -20.44 -16.94
N LEU A 121 -0.54 -19.41 -16.34
CA LEU A 121 -1.66 -19.55 -15.42
C LEU A 121 -3.03 -19.47 -16.12
N ASP A 122 -3.10 -19.18 -17.43
CA ASP A 122 -4.39 -18.95 -18.13
C ASP A 122 -5.34 -20.16 -18.10
N GLN A 123 -4.80 -21.37 -17.88
CA GLN A 123 -5.59 -22.59 -17.61
C GLN A 123 -6.36 -22.56 -16.28
N CYS A 124 -5.93 -21.71 -15.33
CA CYS A 124 -6.38 -21.69 -13.95
C CYS A 124 -6.90 -20.33 -13.48
N VAL A 125 -6.39 -19.26 -14.08
CA VAL A 125 -6.58 -17.89 -13.64
C VAL A 125 -7.06 -17.09 -14.84
N SER A 126 -8.08 -16.26 -14.63
CA SER A 126 -8.67 -15.42 -15.66
C SER A 126 -8.97 -14.03 -15.12
N GLY A 127 -9.35 -13.12 -16.03
CA GLY A 127 -9.64 -11.72 -15.68
C GLY A 127 -8.46 -10.75 -15.85
N ARG A 128 -7.39 -11.18 -16.53
CA ARG A 128 -6.29 -10.30 -16.96
C ARG A 128 -6.82 -9.03 -17.64
N GLY A 129 -6.25 -7.88 -17.29
CA GLY A 129 -6.69 -6.57 -17.82
C GLY A 129 -8.04 -6.09 -17.26
N THR A 130 -8.60 -6.78 -16.26
CA THR A 130 -9.84 -6.38 -15.58
C THR A 130 -9.60 -6.08 -14.11
N LYS A 131 -10.64 -5.64 -13.38
CA LYS A 131 -10.59 -5.47 -11.92
C LYS A 131 -10.94 -6.74 -11.14
N ALA A 132 -10.93 -7.90 -11.80
CA ALA A 132 -11.28 -9.18 -11.19
C ALA A 132 -10.19 -10.22 -11.46
N LEU A 133 -9.66 -10.82 -10.40
CA LEU A 133 -8.83 -12.02 -10.44
C LEU A 133 -9.72 -13.23 -10.19
N ILE A 134 -9.93 -14.05 -11.21
CA ILE A 134 -10.81 -15.23 -11.13
C ILE A 134 -9.94 -16.49 -11.07
N VAL A 135 -10.06 -17.25 -9.98
CA VAL A 135 -9.27 -18.45 -9.69
C VAL A 135 -10.16 -19.69 -9.77
N ARG A 136 -9.83 -20.60 -10.70
CA ARG A 136 -10.66 -21.77 -11.03
C ARG A 136 -10.03 -23.11 -10.65
N CYS A 137 -8.73 -23.15 -10.41
CA CYS A 137 -8.03 -24.40 -10.20
C CYS A 137 -8.12 -24.92 -8.76
N LYS A 138 -8.21 -26.24 -8.66
CA LYS A 138 -8.15 -27.00 -7.40
C LYS A 138 -6.71 -27.32 -6.98
N ARG A 139 -5.80 -27.31 -7.96
CA ARG A 139 -4.34 -27.43 -7.86
C ARG A 139 -3.72 -26.58 -8.97
N THR A 140 -2.85 -25.65 -8.63
CA THR A 140 -2.05 -24.94 -9.64
C THR A 140 -0.80 -25.76 -9.90
N TYR A 141 -0.95 -26.91 -10.57
CA TYR A 141 0.11 -27.58 -11.35
C TYR A 141 -0.40 -28.92 -11.93
N PRO A 142 -0.28 -29.17 -13.24
CA PRO A 142 0.07 -30.48 -13.76
C PRO A 142 1.60 -30.57 -13.89
N HIS A 143 2.21 -31.68 -13.46
CA HIS A 143 3.65 -32.06 -13.58
C HIS A 143 4.56 -31.76 -12.36
N GLY A 144 5.11 -32.81 -11.74
CA GLY A 144 6.19 -32.69 -10.75
C GLY A 144 7.50 -32.21 -11.38
N GLY A 145 7.58 -30.93 -11.72
CA GLY A 145 8.75 -30.23 -12.25
C GLY A 145 8.96 -28.89 -11.54
N GLN A 146 10.17 -28.35 -11.64
CA GLN A 146 10.54 -27.10 -10.95
C GLN A 146 9.64 -25.94 -11.39
N PRO A 147 9.19 -25.08 -10.46
CA PRO A 147 8.56 -23.79 -10.73
C PRO A 147 9.27 -22.93 -11.80
N GLU A 148 8.69 -22.82 -12.98
CA GLU A 148 9.21 -21.91 -14.02
C GLU A 148 8.80 -20.44 -13.78
N TYR A 149 8.10 -20.13 -12.69
CA TYR A 149 7.64 -18.78 -12.35
C TYR A 149 8.71 -17.88 -11.70
N LEU A 150 9.99 -18.21 -11.85
CA LEU A 150 11.05 -17.23 -11.61
C LEU A 150 10.86 -16.10 -12.63
N PHE A 151 10.39 -14.97 -12.14
CA PHE A 151 10.31 -13.73 -12.90
C PHE A 151 11.74 -13.38 -13.32
N THR A 152 12.17 -13.83 -14.50
CA THR A 152 13.45 -13.41 -15.05
C THR A 152 13.32 -11.92 -15.30
N PRO A 153 14.05 -11.05 -14.59
CA PRO A 153 14.08 -9.66 -14.97
C PRO A 153 14.50 -9.62 -16.43
N LYS A 154 13.71 -8.95 -17.27
CA LYS A 154 14.11 -8.66 -18.65
C LYS A 154 15.42 -7.89 -18.53
N ARG A 155 16.55 -8.56 -18.76
CA ARG A 155 17.84 -7.89 -18.88
C ARG A 155 17.74 -7.08 -20.16
N ASP A 156 17.40 -5.81 -20.00
CA ASP A 156 17.61 -4.84 -21.06
C ASP A 156 19.08 -4.95 -21.45
N GLY A 157 19.30 -5.33 -22.71
CA GLY A 157 20.60 -5.68 -23.23
C GLY A 157 21.61 -4.58 -22.95
N ARG A 158 22.59 -4.88 -22.09
CA ARG A 158 23.84 -4.14 -22.01
C ARG A 158 25.00 -5.11 -21.92
N GLY A 159 25.58 -5.36 -23.08
CA GLY A 159 27.02 -5.45 -23.32
C GLY A 159 27.80 -6.49 -22.53
N SER A 160 28.25 -7.52 -23.25
CA SER A 160 29.40 -8.36 -22.91
C SER A 160 30.64 -7.57 -22.51
N ALA A 161 31.26 -7.96 -21.38
CA ALA A 161 32.69 -7.95 -21.03
C ALA A 161 32.73 -8.44 -19.57
N GLY A 162 33.46 -9.45 -19.11
CA GLY A 162 34.72 -10.05 -19.54
C GLY A 162 35.54 -10.28 -18.25
N ALA A 163 36.18 -11.44 -18.16
CA ALA A 163 37.25 -11.84 -17.23
C ALA A 163 36.90 -12.31 -15.79
N GLU A 164 37.11 -13.62 -15.59
CA GLU A 164 37.55 -14.27 -14.35
C GLU A 164 38.86 -13.67 -13.81
N PRO A 165 39.13 -13.86 -12.52
CA PRO A 165 40.15 -14.86 -12.14
C PRO A 165 39.67 -15.94 -11.15
#